data_AF-A0A9D1F2U6-F1
#
_entry.id   AF-A0A9D1F2U6-F1
#
_cell.length_a   1.000
_cell.length_b   1.000
_cell.length_c   1.000
_cell.angle_alpha   90.00
_cell.angle_beta   90.00
_cell.angle_gamma   90.00
#
_symmetry.space_group_name_H-M   'P 1'
#
loop_
_entity.id
_entity.type
_entity.pdbx_description
1 polymer ?
#
loop_
_entity_poly.entity_id
_entity_poly.type
_entity_poly.pdbx_seq_one_letter_code
_entity_poly.pdbx_strand_id
1 'polypeptide(L)'
;MLVEGIMFVGVLAGYFFQPKKWAKALSVLQMACTAVLIFCMGVSLENREGFFQELSQLGLKSLVYAVIPVAFSVISVYLLTKRFMETKKEE
;
A
#
# COMPACT_ATOMS: atom_id res chain seq x y z
N MET A 1 5.56 -7.28 15.18
CA MET A 1 6.39 -6.78 16.29
C MET A 1 7.42 -5.73 15.86
N LEU A 2 8.51 -6.06 15.15
CA LEU A 2 9.52 -5.04 14.77
C LEU A 2 8.99 -3.94 13.85
N VAL A 3 8.21 -4.30 12.81
CA VAL A 3 7.68 -3.33 11.84
C VAL A 3 6.68 -2.37 12.50
N GLU A 4 5.81 -2.89 13.36
CA GLU A 4 4.82 -2.07 14.09
C GLU A 4 5.51 -1.04 14.99
N GLY A 5 6.57 -1.44 15.70
CA GLY A 5 7.35 -0.51 16.52
C GLY A 5 7.98 0.63 15.72
N ILE A 6 8.50 0.33 14.53
CA ILE A 6 9.09 1.34 13.64
C ILE A 6 8.01 2.30 13.12
N MET A 7 6.81 1.80 12.80
CA MET A 7 5.68 2.65 12.37
C MET A 7 5.22 3.59 13.48
N PHE A 8 5.11 3.11 14.72
CA PHE A 8 4.76 3.95 15.87
C PHE A 8 5.79 5.07 16.10
N VAL A 9 7.08 4.73 16.07
CA VAL A 9 8.16 5.72 16.21
C VAL A 9 8.13 6.74 15.06
N GLY A 10 7.85 6.29 13.84
CA GLY A 10 7.69 7.19 12.68
C GLY A 10 6.54 8.19 12.85
N VAL A 11 5.40 7.76 13.41
CA VAL A 11 4.25 8.63 13.70
C VAL A 11 4.57 9.63 14.82
N LEU A 12 5.21 9.20 15.91
CA LEU A 12 5.63 10.10 16.99
C LEU A 12 6.67 11.12 16.52
N ALA A 13 7.66 10.69 15.74
CA ALA A 13 8.66 11.58 15.15
C ALA A 13 8.01 12.58 14.19
N GLY A 14 7.06 12.15 13.36
CA GLY A 14 6.30 13.04 12.47
C GLY A 14 5.39 14.04 13.19
N TYR A 15 4.88 13.69 14.37
CA TYR A 15 4.09 14.59 15.21
C TYR A 15 4.96 15.68 15.87
N PHE A 16 6.15 15.33 16.34
CA PHE A 16 7.05 16.29 17.00
C PHE A 16 7.79 17.19 16.01
N PHE A 17 8.12 16.68 14.82
CA PHE A 17 8.86 17.41 13.79
C PHE A 17 7.88 18.06 12.79
N GLN A 18 7.50 19.31 13.03
CA GLN A 18 6.54 20.06 12.20
C GLN A 18 6.94 20.03 10.70
N PRO A 19 6.27 19.25 9.83
CA PRO A 19 6.88 18.75 8.60
C PRO A 19 6.89 19.75 7.43
N LYS A 20 6.34 20.96 7.61
CA LYS A 20 6.03 21.88 6.51
C LYS A 20 7.25 22.28 5.66
N LYS A 21 8.46 22.26 6.23
CA LYS A 21 9.71 22.58 5.52
C LYS A 21 10.40 21.36 4.89
N TRP A 22 10.25 20.18 5.48
CA TRP A 22 10.97 18.95 5.06
C TRP A 22 10.09 17.94 4.34
N ALA A 23 8.75 18.12 4.34
CA ALA A 23 7.80 17.21 3.71
C ALA A 23 8.08 16.99 2.21
N LYS A 24 8.51 18.05 1.49
CA LYS A 24 8.84 17.92 0.06
C LYS A 24 10.09 17.08 -0.16
N ALA A 25 11.13 17.26 0.66
CA ALA A 25 12.36 16.46 0.59
C ALA A 25 12.09 15.00 1.01
N LEU A 26 11.30 14.79 2.06
CA LEU A 26 10.92 13.46 2.54
C LEU A 26 10.05 12.71 1.52
N SER A 27 9.15 13.42 0.83
CA SER A 27 8.32 12.87 -0.25
C SER A 27 9.16 12.40 -1.44
N VAL A 28 10.12 13.21 -1.88
CA VAL A 28 11.04 12.84 -2.98
C VAL A 28 11.93 11.67 -2.56
N LEU A 29 12.48 11.70 -1.34
CA LEU A 29 13.31 10.62 -0.80
C LEU A 29 12.50 9.32 -0.67
N GLN A 30 11.26 9.38 -0.20
CA GLN A 30 10.36 8.24 -0.09
C GLN A 30 10.04 7.65 -1.47
N MET A 31 9.77 8.49 -2.47
CA MET A 31 9.53 8.04 -3.84
C MET A 31 10.77 7.36 -4.43
N ALA A 32 11.95 7.96 -4.26
CA ALA A 32 13.21 7.38 -4.71
C ALA A 32 13.50 6.04 -4.02
N CYS A 33 13.33 5.96 -2.70
CA CYS A 33 13.50 4.73 -1.93
C CYS A 33 12.50 3.65 -2.36
N THR A 34 11.23 4.02 -2.57
CA THR A 34 10.19 3.11 -3.06
C THR A 34 10.55 2.57 -4.45
N ALA A 35 11.03 3.41 -5.36
CA ALA A 35 11.47 2.98 -6.69
C ALA A 35 12.64 1.99 -6.62
N VAL A 36 13.64 2.27 -5.78
CA VAL A 36 14.78 1.36 -5.55
C VAL A 36 14.31 0.03 -4.94
N LEU A 37 13.41 0.06 -3.96
CA LEU A 37 12.88 -1.15 -3.34
C LEU A 37 12.08 -2.02 -4.32
N ILE A 38 11.22 -1.41 -5.15
CA ILE A 38 10.48 -2.11 -6.20
C ILE A 38 11.46 -2.75 -7.19
N PHE A 39 12.50 -2.02 -7.57
CA PHE A 39 13.55 -2.54 -8.45
C PHE A 39 14.28 -3.74 -7.83
N CYS A 40 14.70 -3.64 -6.57
CA CYS A 40 15.34 -4.74 -5.85
C CYS A 40 14.42 -5.96 -5.71
N MET A 41 13.13 -5.76 -5.44
CA MET A 41 12.15 -6.84 -5.40
C MET A 41 12.01 -7.50 -6.79
N GLY A 42 11.94 -6.71 -7.87
CA GLY A 42 11.90 -7.24 -9.23
C GLY A 42 13.11 -8.09 -9.60
N VAL A 43 14.33 -7.61 -9.32
CA VAL A 43 15.57 -8.36 -9.56
C VAL A 43 15.65 -9.63 -8.71
N SER A 44 15.12 -9.60 -7.48
CA SER A 44 15.07 -10.78 -6.62
C SER A 44 14.10 -11.86 -7.12
N LEU A 45 13.07 -11.47 -7.89
CA LEU A 45 12.14 -12.41 -8.53
C LEU A 45 12.76 -13.08 -9.77
N GLU A 46 13.60 -12.37 -10.52
CA GLU A 46 14.34 -12.91 -11.68
C GLU A 46 15.35 -14.00 -11.27
N ASN A 47 15.99 -13.86 -10.09
CA ASN A 47 16.98 -14.81 -9.60
C ASN A 47 16.42 -16.20 -9.22
N ARG A 48 15.10 -16.44 -9.34
CA ARG A 48 14.49 -17.75 -9.10
C ARG A 48 14.17 -18.44 -10.43
N GLU A 49 14.93 -19.48 -10.76
CA GLU A 49 14.81 -20.27 -11.99
C GLU A 49 13.42 -20.92 -12.19
N GLY A 50 12.61 -21.03 -11.13
CA GLY A 50 11.23 -21.53 -11.15
C GLY A 50 10.12 -20.47 -11.13
N PHE A 51 10.44 -19.17 -11.16
CA PHE A 51 9.47 -18.10 -10.94
C PHE A 51 8.30 -18.10 -11.95
N PHE A 52 8.57 -18.36 -13.24
CA PHE A 52 7.51 -18.42 -14.26
C PHE A 52 6.54 -19.60 -14.06
N GLN A 53 7.04 -20.73 -13.58
CA GLN A 53 6.22 -21.92 -13.33
C GLN A 53 5.40 -21.77 -12.03
N GLU A 54 6.01 -21.19 -11.00
CA GLU A 54 5.35 -20.76 -9.77
C GLU A 54 4.29 -19.69 -10.07
N LEU A 55 4.59 -18.69 -10.91
CA LEU A 55 3.62 -17.68 -11.35
C LEU A 55 2.44 -18.28 -12.12
N SER A 56 2.66 -19.31 -12.95
CA SER A 56 1.57 -19.95 -13.68
C SER A 56 0.62 -20.72 -12.74
N GLN A 57 1.16 -21.45 -11.76
CA GLN A 57 0.36 -22.20 -10.79
C GLN A 57 -0.24 -21.32 -9.69
N LEU A 58 0.52 -20.37 -9.14
CA LEU A 58 0.09 -19.45 -8.08
C LEU A 58 -0.69 -18.25 -8.63
N GLY A 59 -0.47 -17.86 -9.89
CA GLY A 59 -1.08 -16.67 -10.49
C GLY A 59 -2.59 -16.74 -10.54
N LEU A 60 -3.17 -17.90 -10.89
CA LEU A 60 -4.64 -18.06 -10.90
C LEU A 60 -5.24 -17.98 -9.49
N LYS A 61 -4.64 -18.63 -8.50
CA LYS A 61 -5.11 -18.55 -7.11
C LYS A 61 -4.93 -17.14 -6.55
N SER A 62 -3.76 -16.54 -6.76
CA SER A 62 -3.44 -15.20 -6.29
C SER A 62 -4.30 -14.13 -6.97
N LEU A 63 -4.66 -14.31 -8.23
CA LEU A 63 -5.57 -13.39 -8.94
C LEU A 63 -6.95 -13.41 -8.31
N VAL A 64 -7.49 -14.59 -8.01
CA VAL A 64 -8.79 -14.73 -7.34
C VAL A 64 -8.74 -14.11 -5.93
N TYR A 65 -7.67 -14.36 -5.17
CA TYR A 65 -7.46 -13.73 -3.86
C TYR A 65 -7.17 -12.23 -3.91
N ALA A 66 -6.77 -11.67 -5.06
CA ALA A 66 -6.62 -10.23 -5.22
C ALA A 66 -7.96 -9.58 -5.62
N VAL A 67 -8.64 -10.13 -6.62
CA VAL A 67 -9.84 -9.54 -7.22
C VAL A 67 -11.01 -9.55 -6.24
N ILE A 68 -11.23 -10.66 -5.50
CA ILE A 68 -12.36 -10.78 -4.56
C ILE A 68 -12.31 -9.70 -3.46
N PRO A 69 -11.24 -9.57 -2.65
CA PRO A 69 -11.18 -8.55 -1.61
C PRO A 69 -11.10 -7.14 -2.16
N VAL A 70 -10.48 -6.91 -3.33
CA VAL A 70 -10.50 -5.58 -3.96
C VAL A 70 -11.93 -5.19 -4.35
N ALA A 71 -12.67 -6.08 -5.01
CA ALA A 71 -14.08 -5.82 -5.36
C ALA A 71 -14.93 -5.61 -4.11
N PHE A 72 -14.75 -6.44 -3.07
CA PHE A 72 -15.44 -6.29 -1.80
C PHE A 72 -15.12 -4.96 -1.09
N SER A 73 -13.85 -4.54 -1.09
CA SER A 73 -13.41 -3.26 -0.53
C SER A 73 -14.04 -2.08 -1.29
N VAL A 74 -14.08 -2.13 -2.62
CA VAL A 74 -14.71 -1.09 -3.45
C VAL A 74 -16.21 -1.01 -3.19
N ILE A 75 -16.91 -2.15 -3.16
CA ILE A 75 -18.34 -2.21 -2.86
C ILE A 75 -18.62 -1.66 -1.46
N SER A 76 -17.81 -2.05 -0.47
CA SER A 76 -17.96 -1.57 0.91
C SER A 76 -17.77 -0.06 1.01
N VAL A 77 -16.72 0.49 0.39
CA VAL A 77 -16.48 1.94 0.37
C VAL A 77 -17.60 2.67 -0.38
N TYR A 78 -18.11 2.12 -1.47
CA TYR A 78 -19.22 2.72 -2.22
C TYR A 78 -20.52 2.74 -1.40
N LEU A 79 -20.86 1.64 -0.73
CA LEU A 79 -22.02 1.57 0.16
C LEU A 79 -21.86 2.54 1.35
N LEU A 80 -20.67 2.61 1.93
CA LEU A 80 -20.38 3.51 3.05
C LEU A 80 -20.43 4.98 2.60
N THR A 81 -19.87 5.30 1.43
CA THR A 81 -19.90 6.66 0.85
C THR A 81 -21.34 7.07 0.57
N LYS A 82 -22.13 6.18 -0.04
CA LYS A 82 -23.54 6.42 -0.32
C LYS A 82 -24.34 6.64 0.97
N ARG A 83 -24.19 5.75 1.96
CA ARG A 83 -24.91 5.83 3.25
C ARG A 83 -24.48 7.00 4.14
N PHE A 84 -23.20 7.39 4.11
CA PHE A 84 -22.65 8.39 5.03
C PHE A 84 -22.60 9.80 4.42
N MET A 85 -22.51 9.93 3.09
CA MET A 85 -22.40 11.22 2.41
C MET A 85 -23.71 11.72 1.79
N GLU A 86 -24.70 10.85 1.52
CA GLU A 86 -26.08 11.31 1.19
C GLU A 86 -26.78 11.92 2.43
N THR A 87 -26.38 11.55 3.65
CA THR A 87 -26.87 12.14 4.92
C THR A 87 -26.23 13.52 5.24
N LYS A 88 -25.47 14.11 4.32
CA LYS A 88 -24.96 15.50 4.43
C LYS A 88 -25.52 16.41 3.35
N LYS A 89 -26.71 16.09 2.84
CA LYS A 89 -27.43 16.93 1.88
C LYS A 89 -28.86 17.23 2.34
N GLU A 90 -29.02 17.47 3.63
CA GLU A 90 -30.19 18.11 4.24
C GLU A 90 -29.74 18.53 5.65
N GLU A 91 -29.15 19.72 5.74
CA GLU A 91 -29.30 20.76 6.77
C GLU A 91 -28.55 22.02 6.31
#